data_AF-A0A653VMC8-F1
#
_entry.id   AF-A0A653VMC8-F1
#
_cell.length_a   1.000
_cell.length_b   1.000
_cell.length_c   1.000
_cell.angle_alpha   90.00
_cell.angle_beta   90.00
_cell.angle_gamma   90.00
#
_symmetry.space_group_name_H-M   'P 1'
#
loop_
_entity.id
_entity.type
_entity.pdbx_description
1 polymer ?
#
loop_
_entity_poly.entity_id
_entity_poly.type
_entity_poly.pdbx_seq_one_letter_code
_entity_poly.pdbx_strand_id
1 'polypeptide(L)'
;MKRVQGFSLVELIISLVLGLVISGAIIQVLVSSSVTNTLNQAVSQVQESGRYITSRLTGEFYEIGRYDLITASVDDSVDTVSEAAFVQNNPVSLVGDFSANASLGSTQASSGANDQLVVSLLALEDCTGNKHGYAAGDEFHVVNRYFVSGTEFKCTGYDGRVLRGLKAQSVSPTTVTLLDNVSNFQLQYGVSDVAEDSNGQAITYVTADKLSALRAQNQQVVALRWGILLKSYQNQVQQTSAPTFALLNENAVTLDSAHYYQVFTKTLSLRNMKNFVRSIR
;
A
#
# COMPACT_ATOMS: atom_id res chain seq x y z
N MET A 1 -25.12 -50.73 63.63
CA MET A 1 -24.04 -49.97 62.95
C MET A 1 -23.85 -50.57 61.56
N LYS A 2 -24.20 -49.86 60.48
CA LYS A 2 -23.93 -50.32 59.11
C LYS A 2 -22.42 -50.25 58.88
N ARG A 3 -21.78 -51.37 58.53
CA ARG A 3 -20.38 -51.39 58.09
C ARG A 3 -20.28 -50.65 56.76
N VAL A 4 -19.41 -49.63 56.70
CA VAL A 4 -19.01 -49.00 55.44
C VAL A 4 -18.15 -50.01 54.69
N GLN A 5 -18.58 -50.45 53.52
CA GLN A 5 -17.76 -51.26 52.63
C GLN A 5 -16.70 -50.33 51.99
N GLY A 6 -15.42 -50.71 52.10
CA GLY A 6 -14.31 -49.97 51.49
C GLY A 6 -14.25 -50.19 49.98
N PHE A 7 -13.65 -49.24 49.27
CA PHE A 7 -13.46 -49.29 47.82
C PHE A 7 -12.58 -50.46 47.39
N SER A 8 -12.94 -51.11 46.28
CA SER A 8 -12.08 -52.11 45.65
C SER A 8 -10.91 -51.44 44.91
N LEU A 9 -9.77 -52.13 44.82
CA LEU A 9 -8.61 -51.69 44.03
C LEU A 9 -9.02 -51.38 42.57
N VAL A 10 -9.98 -52.14 42.04
CA VAL A 10 -10.51 -52.00 40.68
C VAL A 10 -11.27 -50.68 40.51
N GLU A 11 -12.14 -50.31 41.45
CA GLU A 11 -12.84 -49.01 41.42
C GLU A 11 -11.87 -47.82 41.46
N LEU A 12 -10.77 -47.94 42.21
CA LEU A 12 -9.76 -46.89 42.29
C LEU A 12 -9.01 -46.73 40.96
N ILE A 13 -8.64 -47.84 40.32
CA ILE A 13 -8.00 -47.81 39.01
C ILE A 13 -8.95 -47.25 37.94
N ILE A 14 -10.23 -47.65 37.94
CA ILE A 14 -11.24 -47.13 37.01
C ILE A 14 -11.41 -45.61 37.19
N SER A 15 -11.51 -45.15 38.45
CA SER A 15 -11.68 -43.73 38.75
C SER A 15 -10.48 -42.89 38.29
N LEU A 16 -9.26 -43.40 38.46
CA LEU A 16 -8.03 -42.74 38.01
C LEU A 16 -7.96 -42.66 36.48
N VAL A 17 -8.27 -43.75 35.78
CA VAL A 17 -8.27 -43.82 34.32
C VAL A 17 -9.32 -42.85 33.75
N LEU A 18 -10.52 -42.83 34.31
CA LEU A 18 -11.57 -41.89 33.88
C LEU A 18 -11.17 -40.43 34.13
N GLY A 19 -10.55 -40.13 35.28
CA GLY A 19 -10.01 -38.80 35.56
C GLY A 19 -8.98 -38.37 34.53
N LEU A 20 -8.03 -39.25 34.19
CA LEU A 20 -7.00 -38.99 33.18
C LEU A 20 -7.61 -38.71 31.79
N VAL A 21 -8.58 -39.53 31.38
CA VAL A 21 -9.25 -39.38 30.08
C VAL A 21 -10.00 -38.04 29.99
N ILE A 22 -10.74 -37.68 31.04
CA ILE A 22 -11.49 -36.41 31.09
C ILE A 22 -10.54 -35.22 31.10
N SER A 23 -9.48 -35.24 31.92
CA SER A 23 -8.48 -34.18 31.94
C SER A 23 -7.77 -34.04 30.58
N GLY A 24 -7.43 -35.16 29.94
CA GLY A 24 -6.84 -35.16 28.59
C GLY A 24 -7.75 -34.52 27.54
N ALA A 25 -9.04 -34.89 27.55
CA ALA A 25 -10.03 -34.29 26.65
C ALA A 25 -10.19 -32.77 26.89
N ILE A 26 -10.26 -32.34 28.15
CA ILE A 26 -10.37 -30.91 28.49
C ILE A 26 -9.13 -30.13 28.03
N ILE A 27 -7.92 -30.67 28.24
CA ILE A 27 -6.67 -30.04 27.77
C ILE A 27 -6.69 -29.89 26.26
N GLN A 28 -7.09 -30.93 25.52
CA GLN A 28 -7.14 -30.88 24.06
C GLN A 28 -8.15 -29.83 23.54
N VAL A 29 -9.32 -29.72 24.18
CA VAL A 29 -10.30 -28.68 23.88
C VAL A 29 -9.73 -27.29 24.15
N LEU A 30 -9.07 -27.09 25.29
CA LEU A 30 -8.48 -25.81 25.66
C LEU A 30 -7.38 -25.39 24.68
N VAL A 31 -6.48 -26.31 24.30
CA VAL A 31 -5.42 -26.05 23.30
C VAL A 31 -6.04 -25.69 21.96
N SER A 32 -7.03 -26.46 21.49
CA SER A 32 -7.70 -26.20 20.21
C SER A 32 -8.41 -24.84 20.20
N SER A 33 -9.06 -24.47 21.32
CA SER A 33 -9.71 -23.16 21.49
C SER A 33 -8.68 -22.02 21.48
N SER A 34 -7.56 -22.19 22.17
CA SER A 34 -6.47 -21.19 22.18
C SER A 34 -5.89 -20.97 20.79
N VAL A 35 -5.57 -22.03 20.06
CA VAL A 35 -5.05 -21.96 18.68
C VAL A 35 -6.05 -21.25 17.77
N THR A 36 -7.34 -21.59 17.89
CA THR A 36 -8.40 -20.97 17.09
C THR A 36 -8.56 -19.48 17.40
N ASN A 37 -8.50 -19.10 18.69
CA ASN A 37 -8.60 -17.71 19.10
C ASN A 37 -7.44 -16.86 18.55
N THR A 38 -6.21 -17.36 18.67
CA THR A 38 -5.03 -16.70 18.10
C THR A 38 -5.13 -16.53 16.59
N LEU A 39 -5.58 -17.57 15.87
CA LEU A 39 -5.80 -17.47 14.42
C LEU A 39 -6.84 -16.41 14.08
N ASN A 40 -7.97 -16.38 14.80
CA ASN A 40 -9.01 -15.39 14.58
C ASN A 40 -8.52 -13.96 14.85
N GLN A 41 -7.67 -13.75 15.86
CA GLN A 41 -7.05 -12.46 16.12
C GLN A 41 -6.10 -12.05 14.98
N ALA A 42 -5.25 -12.96 14.52
CA ALA A 42 -4.33 -12.71 13.40
C ALA A 42 -5.07 -12.35 12.09
N VAL A 43 -6.15 -13.06 11.77
CA VAL A 43 -7.01 -12.77 10.61
C VAL A 43 -7.68 -11.39 10.77
N SER A 44 -8.27 -11.12 11.93
CA SER A 44 -8.96 -9.85 12.18
C SER A 44 -8.02 -8.66 12.03
N GLN A 45 -6.81 -8.77 12.58
CA GLN A 45 -5.78 -7.75 12.49
C GLN A 45 -5.36 -7.47 11.04
N VAL A 46 -5.04 -8.51 10.27
CA VAL A 46 -4.63 -8.35 8.87
C VAL A 46 -5.77 -7.77 8.01
N GLN A 47 -7.02 -8.14 8.28
CA GLN A 47 -8.18 -7.57 7.60
C GLN A 47 -8.42 -6.10 7.96
N GLU A 48 -8.25 -5.72 9.22
CA GLU A 48 -8.34 -4.33 9.65
C GLU A 48 -7.27 -3.46 8.99
N SER A 49 -6.00 -3.90 9.06
CA SER A 49 -4.87 -3.25 8.39
C SER A 49 -5.09 -3.13 6.87
N GLY A 50 -5.59 -4.21 6.24
CA GLY A 50 -5.92 -4.24 4.82
C GLY A 50 -7.02 -3.24 4.44
N ARG A 51 -8.09 -3.16 5.25
CA ARG A 51 -9.18 -2.19 5.05
C ARG A 51 -8.67 -0.75 5.23
N TYR A 52 -7.87 -0.48 6.26
CA TYR A 52 -7.28 0.83 6.52
C TYR A 52 -6.43 1.29 5.34
N ILE A 53 -5.44 0.49 4.92
CA ILE A 53 -4.52 0.90 3.86
C ILE A 53 -5.21 1.04 2.51
N THR A 54 -6.18 0.16 2.23
CA THR A 54 -7.00 0.26 1.01
C THR A 54 -7.76 1.58 0.98
N SER A 55 -8.37 1.98 2.10
CA SER A 55 -9.11 3.24 2.20
C SER A 55 -8.17 4.44 2.05
N ARG A 56 -7.04 4.44 2.77
CA ARG A 56 -6.05 5.53 2.74
C ARG A 56 -5.48 5.74 1.34
N LEU A 57 -4.94 4.68 0.73
CA LEU A 57 -4.35 4.76 -0.60
C LEU A 57 -5.37 5.11 -1.68
N THR A 58 -6.60 4.61 -1.58
CA THR A 58 -7.65 4.94 -2.56
C THR A 58 -7.97 6.43 -2.54
N GLY A 59 -8.08 7.04 -1.35
CA GLY A 59 -8.35 8.48 -1.21
C GLY A 59 -7.24 9.32 -1.84
N GLU A 60 -5.98 9.00 -1.53
CA GLU A 60 -4.83 9.73 -2.08
C GLU A 60 -4.62 9.47 -3.57
N PHE A 61 -4.79 8.23 -4.03
CA PHE A 61 -4.52 7.86 -5.42
C PHE A 61 -5.58 8.35 -6.40
N TYR A 62 -6.80 8.66 -5.95
CA TYR A 62 -7.79 9.29 -6.82
C TYR A 62 -7.44 10.76 -7.16
N GLU A 63 -6.64 11.42 -6.32
CA GLU A 63 -6.21 12.80 -6.50
C GLU A 63 -4.94 12.92 -7.36
N ILE A 64 -4.32 11.81 -7.74
CA ILE A 64 -3.13 11.80 -8.61
C ILE A 64 -3.41 12.58 -9.90
N GLY A 65 -2.49 13.47 -10.26
CA GLY A 65 -2.61 14.32 -11.44
C GLY A 65 -3.67 15.40 -11.34
N ARG A 66 -4.32 15.60 -10.19
CA ARG A 66 -5.24 16.74 -10.00
C ARG A 66 -4.43 18.03 -10.08
N TYR A 67 -4.94 18.97 -10.85
CA TYR A 67 -4.51 20.36 -10.82
C TYR A 67 -5.69 21.24 -11.26
N ASP A 68 -6.26 22.01 -10.33
CA ASP A 68 -7.41 22.88 -10.58
C ASP A 68 -6.97 24.34 -10.46
N LEU A 69 -7.20 25.11 -11.53
CA LEU A 69 -6.90 26.54 -11.62
C LEU A 69 -8.13 27.42 -11.42
N ILE A 70 -9.33 26.84 -11.36
CA ILE A 70 -10.60 27.57 -11.37
C ILE A 70 -11.15 27.73 -9.95
N THR A 71 -11.18 26.66 -9.16
CA THR A 71 -11.80 26.67 -7.84
C THR A 71 -10.82 26.66 -6.68
N ALA A 72 -9.63 26.10 -6.88
CA ALA A 72 -8.60 26.06 -5.85
C ALA A 72 -7.94 27.44 -5.66
N SER A 73 -7.64 27.79 -4.40
CA SER A 73 -6.69 28.87 -4.10
C SER A 73 -5.30 28.30 -4.31
N VAL A 74 -4.64 28.65 -5.40
CA VAL A 74 -3.28 28.18 -5.70
C VAL A 74 -2.31 29.33 -5.46
N ASP A 75 -1.24 29.04 -4.73
CA ASP A 75 -0.16 30.01 -4.54
C ASP A 75 0.46 30.39 -5.91
N ASP A 76 0.48 31.68 -6.22
CA ASP A 76 0.88 32.25 -7.51
C ASP A 76 2.35 32.72 -7.56
N SER A 77 3.17 32.30 -6.58
CA SER A 77 4.61 32.63 -6.56
C SER A 77 5.39 32.05 -7.75
N VAL A 78 4.81 31.10 -8.47
CA VAL A 78 5.32 30.54 -9.73
C VAL A 78 4.22 30.55 -10.79
N ASP A 79 4.59 30.36 -12.05
CA ASP A 79 3.64 30.19 -13.14
C ASP A 79 2.80 28.91 -12.94
N THR A 80 1.55 29.11 -12.55
CA THR A 80 0.57 28.05 -12.25
C THR A 80 0.11 27.31 -13.51
N VAL A 81 0.18 27.92 -14.69
CA VAL A 81 -0.15 27.26 -15.96
C VAL A 81 0.95 26.29 -16.36
N SER A 82 2.21 26.74 -16.26
CA SER A 82 3.37 25.87 -16.47
C SER A 82 3.46 24.75 -15.43
N GLU A 83 3.07 25.02 -14.19
CA GLU A 83 2.98 23.99 -13.14
C GLU A 83 1.86 22.98 -13.41
N ALA A 84 0.66 23.43 -13.80
CA ALA A 84 -0.44 22.55 -14.19
C ALA A 84 -0.03 21.59 -15.31
N ALA A 85 0.61 22.12 -16.35
CA ALA A 85 1.14 21.31 -17.45
C ALA A 85 2.18 20.30 -16.97
N PHE A 86 3.06 20.66 -16.03
CA PHE A 86 4.02 19.71 -15.47
C PHE A 86 3.35 18.58 -14.70
N VAL A 87 2.40 18.88 -13.81
CA VAL A 87 1.70 17.88 -12.97
C VAL A 87 0.87 16.93 -13.83
N GLN A 88 0.14 17.46 -14.82
CA GLN A 88 -0.69 16.65 -15.71
C GLN A 88 0.14 15.81 -16.68
N ASN A 89 1.32 16.25 -17.11
CA ASN A 89 2.19 15.41 -17.94
C ASN A 89 3.05 14.41 -17.14
N ASN A 90 3.18 14.61 -15.82
CA ASN A 90 3.96 13.77 -14.91
C ASN A 90 3.17 13.37 -13.65
N PRO A 91 1.97 12.79 -13.77
CA PRO A 91 1.14 12.43 -12.60
C PRO A 91 1.80 11.35 -11.74
N VAL A 92 2.52 10.44 -12.39
CA VAL A 92 3.44 9.48 -11.78
C VAL A 92 4.84 9.95 -12.15
N SER A 93 5.59 10.48 -11.19
CA SER A 93 6.93 11.00 -11.47
C SER A 93 7.91 9.85 -11.68
N LEU A 94 8.84 10.02 -12.61
CA LEU A 94 9.92 9.10 -12.93
C LEU A 94 11.27 9.69 -12.50
N VAL A 95 12.28 8.82 -12.44
CA VAL A 95 13.65 9.21 -12.14
C VAL A 95 14.13 10.20 -13.20
N GLY A 96 14.62 11.36 -12.76
CA GLY A 96 15.04 12.46 -13.63
C GLY A 96 14.00 13.58 -13.84
N ASP A 97 12.75 13.41 -13.41
CA ASP A 97 11.72 14.45 -13.55
C ASP A 97 11.99 15.69 -12.65
N PHE A 98 12.76 15.51 -11.57
CA PHE A 98 13.07 16.54 -10.58
C PHE A 98 14.54 16.95 -10.61
N SER A 99 14.83 18.20 -10.95
CA SER A 99 16.19 18.74 -11.08
C SER A 99 16.96 18.78 -9.77
N ALA A 100 16.29 19.09 -8.64
CA ALA A 100 16.92 19.15 -7.33
C ALA A 100 17.16 17.75 -6.71
N ASN A 101 16.48 16.71 -7.21
CA ASN A 101 16.69 15.33 -6.79
C ASN A 101 16.41 14.37 -7.95
N ALA A 102 17.43 14.17 -8.79
CA ALA A 102 17.31 13.31 -9.97
C ALA A 102 17.03 11.84 -9.65
N SER A 103 17.28 11.38 -8.42
CA SER A 103 17.03 10.00 -7.99
C SER A 103 15.59 9.72 -7.57
N LEU A 104 14.78 10.77 -7.35
CA LEU A 104 13.40 10.64 -6.93
C LEU A 104 12.51 10.30 -8.12
N GLY A 105 11.83 9.15 -8.04
CA GLY A 105 10.88 8.72 -9.05
C GLY A 105 10.28 7.35 -8.72
N SER A 106 9.24 6.99 -9.46
CA SER A 106 8.64 5.67 -9.41
C SER A 106 9.58 4.66 -10.07
N THR A 107 9.84 3.54 -9.41
CA THR A 107 10.80 2.53 -9.89
C THR A 107 10.28 1.13 -9.64
N GLN A 108 10.63 0.23 -10.56
CA GLN A 108 10.45 -1.21 -10.41
C GLN A 108 11.71 -1.74 -9.71
N ALA A 109 11.54 -2.49 -8.62
CA ALA A 109 12.67 -3.13 -7.98
C ALA A 109 13.05 -4.45 -8.69
N SER A 110 14.14 -5.09 -8.24
CA SER A 110 14.46 -6.46 -8.68
C SER A 110 13.32 -7.41 -8.35
N SER A 111 13.17 -8.52 -9.08
CA SER A 111 12.05 -9.44 -8.88
C SER A 111 11.88 -9.87 -7.41
N GLY A 112 10.65 -9.74 -6.91
CA GLY A 112 10.26 -10.00 -5.52
C GLY A 112 10.61 -8.90 -4.50
N ALA A 113 11.38 -7.88 -4.87
CA ALA A 113 11.63 -6.71 -4.02
C ALA A 113 10.53 -5.66 -4.18
N ASN A 114 10.38 -4.80 -3.16
CA ASN A 114 9.30 -3.81 -3.12
C ASN A 114 9.49 -2.69 -4.14
N ASP A 115 8.42 -2.37 -4.85
CA ASP A 115 8.38 -1.22 -5.77
C ASP A 115 8.27 0.11 -5.01
N GLN A 116 8.55 1.20 -5.73
CA GLN A 116 8.38 2.56 -5.23
C GLN A 116 7.46 3.36 -6.16
N LEU A 117 6.53 4.10 -5.54
CA LEU A 117 5.64 5.03 -6.22
C LEU A 117 5.99 6.46 -5.84
N VAL A 118 6.05 7.35 -6.83
CA VAL A 118 6.12 8.80 -6.64
C VAL A 118 5.04 9.43 -7.48
N VAL A 119 4.17 10.23 -6.85
CA VAL A 119 3.01 10.84 -7.49
C VAL A 119 3.00 12.34 -7.27
N SER A 120 2.51 13.05 -8.28
CA SER A 120 2.33 14.50 -8.27
C SER A 120 0.84 14.86 -8.30
N LEU A 121 0.46 15.83 -7.48
CA LEU A 121 -0.88 16.41 -7.45
C LEU A 121 -0.85 17.83 -6.87
N LEU A 122 -1.93 18.57 -7.06
CA LEU A 122 -2.24 19.79 -6.32
C LEU A 122 -2.98 19.43 -5.04
N ALA A 123 -2.54 19.91 -3.88
CA ALA A 123 -3.21 19.70 -2.59
C ALA A 123 -2.81 20.75 -1.55
N LEU A 124 -3.60 20.83 -0.47
CA LEU A 124 -3.33 21.71 0.68
C LEU A 124 -2.17 21.21 1.56
N GLU A 125 -1.95 19.90 1.59
CA GLU A 125 -1.00 19.23 2.49
C GLU A 125 -0.41 18.00 1.78
N ASP A 126 0.81 17.64 2.15
CA ASP A 126 1.45 16.40 1.73
C ASP A 126 0.86 15.16 2.46
N CYS A 127 1.34 13.95 2.12
CA CYS A 127 0.85 12.72 2.77
C CYS A 127 1.13 12.65 4.30
N THR A 128 1.94 13.57 4.84
CA THR A 128 2.27 13.69 6.25
C THR A 128 1.49 14.82 6.96
N GLY A 129 0.68 15.59 6.22
CA GLY A 129 -0.06 16.74 6.75
C GLY A 129 0.72 18.06 6.73
N ASN A 130 1.86 18.11 6.03
CA ASN A 130 2.73 19.28 6.00
C ASN A 130 2.35 20.23 4.85
N LYS A 131 2.39 21.54 5.13
CA LYS A 131 2.09 22.61 4.17
C LYS A 131 3.34 23.26 3.58
N HIS A 132 4.54 22.82 3.92
CA HIS A 132 5.82 23.33 3.37
C HIS A 132 5.98 24.87 3.34
N GLY A 133 5.33 25.58 4.27
CA GLY A 133 5.38 27.04 4.37
C GLY A 133 4.40 27.80 3.47
N TYR A 134 3.43 27.14 2.83
CA TYR A 134 2.31 27.80 2.14
C TYR A 134 1.26 28.30 3.15
N ALA A 135 0.50 29.33 2.77
CA ALA A 135 -0.52 29.91 3.63
C ALA A 135 -1.71 28.94 3.85
N ALA A 136 -2.48 29.17 4.91
CA ALA A 136 -3.63 28.33 5.20
C ALA A 136 -4.71 28.51 4.12
N GLY A 137 -5.03 27.42 3.42
CA GLY A 137 -6.04 27.40 2.36
C GLY A 137 -5.45 27.40 0.95
N ASP A 138 -4.15 27.66 0.81
CA ASP A 138 -3.47 27.57 -0.48
C ASP A 138 -3.06 26.13 -0.77
N GLU A 139 -3.43 25.68 -1.96
CA GLU A 139 -2.95 24.45 -2.55
C GLU A 139 -1.64 24.70 -3.30
N PHE A 140 -0.77 23.69 -3.27
CA PHE A 140 0.52 23.72 -3.93
C PHE A 140 0.80 22.37 -4.60
N HIS A 141 1.80 22.34 -5.47
CA HIS A 141 2.26 21.10 -6.07
C HIS A 141 2.92 20.21 -5.01
N VAL A 142 2.19 19.18 -4.60
CA VAL A 142 2.61 18.14 -3.67
C VAL A 142 3.18 16.96 -4.46
N VAL A 143 4.32 16.45 -3.98
CA VAL A 143 4.90 15.20 -4.46
C VAL A 143 4.98 14.22 -3.29
N ASN A 144 4.28 13.09 -3.41
CA ASN A 144 4.27 12.04 -2.39
C ASN A 144 5.01 10.80 -2.88
N ARG A 145 5.92 10.29 -2.06
CA ARG A 145 6.68 9.05 -2.30
C ARG A 145 6.20 7.96 -1.35
N TYR A 146 5.75 6.84 -1.90
CA TYR A 146 5.35 5.65 -1.16
C TYR A 146 6.35 4.51 -1.41
N PHE A 147 6.85 3.91 -0.33
CA PHE A 147 7.84 2.84 -0.40
C PHE A 147 7.81 1.98 0.86
N VAL A 148 8.35 0.76 0.77
CA VAL A 148 8.55 -0.12 1.93
C VAL A 148 9.99 -0.03 2.38
N SER A 149 10.20 0.17 3.68
CA SER A 149 11.51 0.12 4.34
C SER A 149 11.47 -0.89 5.47
N GLY A 150 12.20 -2.00 5.32
CA GLY A 150 12.07 -3.14 6.24
C GLY A 150 10.69 -3.77 6.10
N THR A 151 9.86 -3.67 7.15
CA THR A 151 8.45 -4.14 7.16
C THR A 151 7.44 -3.00 7.26
N GLU A 152 7.91 -1.75 7.18
CA GLU A 152 7.07 -0.56 7.31
C GLU A 152 6.82 0.03 5.92
N PHE A 153 5.54 0.23 5.60
CA PHE A 153 5.13 1.01 4.44
C PHE A 153 5.06 2.48 4.81
N LYS A 154 5.90 3.28 4.17
CA LYS A 154 6.15 4.68 4.51
C LYS A 154 5.68 5.61 3.41
N CYS A 155 5.36 6.82 3.81
CA CYS A 155 5.18 7.93 2.90
C CYS A 155 6.11 9.09 3.26
N THR A 156 6.77 9.66 2.25
CA THR A 156 7.51 10.92 2.36
C THR A 156 6.82 11.96 1.49
N GLY A 157 6.49 13.10 2.09
CA GLY A 157 5.90 14.23 1.39
C GLY A 157 6.94 15.30 1.06
N TYR A 158 6.81 15.89 -0.13
CA TYR A 158 7.73 16.90 -0.66
C TYR A 158 6.96 18.06 -1.27
N ASP A 159 7.59 19.23 -1.23
CA ASP A 159 7.21 20.38 -2.05
C ASP A 159 7.75 20.19 -3.49
N GLY A 160 6.85 20.01 -4.44
CA GLY A 160 7.18 19.81 -5.85
C GLY A 160 7.87 21.01 -6.49
N ARG A 161 7.67 22.24 -6.01
CA ARG A 161 8.37 23.43 -6.52
C ARG A 161 9.83 23.44 -6.08
N VAL A 162 10.10 22.97 -4.86
CA VAL A 162 11.48 22.78 -4.35
C VAL A 162 12.20 21.71 -5.16
N LEU A 163 11.55 20.57 -5.40
CA LEU A 163 12.11 19.48 -6.21
C LEU A 163 12.43 19.90 -7.65
N ARG A 164 11.69 20.87 -8.20
CA ARG A 164 11.91 21.45 -9.53
C ARG A 164 12.90 22.61 -9.53
N GLY A 165 13.41 23.03 -8.37
CA GLY A 165 14.34 24.16 -8.25
C GLY A 165 13.69 25.54 -8.44
N LEU A 166 12.37 25.64 -8.32
CA LEU A 166 11.60 26.87 -8.50
C LEU A 166 11.39 27.65 -7.19
N LYS A 167 11.59 26.99 -6.05
CA LYS A 167 11.43 27.58 -4.72
C LYS A 167 12.53 27.06 -3.79
N ALA A 168 12.99 27.90 -2.87
CA ALA A 168 13.90 27.47 -1.81
C ALA A 168 13.15 26.61 -0.78
N GLN A 169 13.82 25.59 -0.24
CA GLN A 169 13.22 24.71 0.76
C GLN A 169 13.00 25.46 2.09
N SER A 170 11.74 25.73 2.43
CA SER A 170 11.38 26.32 3.73
C SER A 170 11.24 25.27 4.84
N VAL A 171 10.72 24.09 4.49
CA VAL A 171 10.47 22.99 5.42
C VAL A 171 10.99 21.70 4.81
N SER A 172 11.78 20.95 5.58
CA SER A 172 12.35 19.69 5.11
C SER A 172 11.28 18.60 4.94
N PRO A 173 11.39 17.75 3.91
CA PRO A 173 10.53 16.59 3.73
C PRO A 173 10.48 15.69 4.96
N THR A 174 9.27 15.32 5.36
CA THR A 174 9.02 14.42 6.50
C THR A 174 8.58 13.05 6.02
N THR A 175 8.99 12.00 6.74
CA THR A 175 8.60 10.62 6.45
C THR A 175 7.80 10.05 7.61
N VAL A 176 6.66 9.44 7.30
CA VAL A 176 5.79 8.78 8.27
C VAL A 176 5.56 7.32 7.89
N THR A 177 5.40 6.45 8.88
CA THR A 177 4.96 5.08 8.66
C THR A 177 3.43 5.07 8.57
N LEU A 178 2.90 4.58 7.45
CA LEU A 178 1.45 4.43 7.24
C LEU A 178 0.94 3.08 7.73
N LEU A 179 1.74 2.03 7.55
CA LEU A 179 1.34 0.67 7.92
C LEU A 179 2.57 -0.19 8.24
N ASP A 180 2.47 -1.01 9.28
CA ASP A 180 3.48 -2.00 9.61
C ASP A 180 3.16 -3.37 9.01
N ASN A 181 4.12 -4.29 9.09
CA ASN A 181 3.97 -5.68 8.67
C ASN A 181 3.60 -5.86 7.21
N VAL A 182 4.21 -5.03 6.36
CA VAL A 182 4.18 -5.18 4.92
C VAL A 182 5.33 -6.08 4.51
N SER A 183 5.00 -7.21 3.87
CA SER A 183 5.99 -8.16 3.37
C SER A 183 6.37 -7.90 1.92
N ASN A 184 5.43 -7.43 1.11
CA ASN A 184 5.68 -7.13 -0.30
C ASN A 184 4.73 -6.03 -0.79
N PHE A 185 5.21 -5.12 -1.65
CA PHE A 185 4.44 -4.07 -2.29
C PHE A 185 4.83 -3.99 -3.77
N GLN A 186 3.84 -4.14 -4.66
CA GLN A 186 4.03 -4.21 -6.11
C GLN A 186 3.06 -3.28 -6.83
N LEU A 187 3.49 -2.75 -7.98
CA LEU A 187 2.75 -1.77 -8.75
C LEU A 187 2.70 -2.11 -10.24
N GLN A 188 1.57 -1.77 -10.86
CA GLN A 188 1.38 -1.79 -12.30
C GLN A 188 0.64 -0.56 -12.76
N TYR A 189 1.07 -0.02 -13.87
CA TYR A 189 0.58 1.24 -14.43
C TYR A 189 -0.20 0.93 -15.70
N GLY A 190 -1.48 1.28 -15.69
CA GLY A 190 -2.32 1.20 -16.87
C GLY A 190 -2.10 2.44 -17.74
N VAL A 191 -1.59 2.22 -18.94
CA VAL A 191 -1.19 3.30 -19.86
C VAL A 191 -2.23 3.46 -20.96
N SER A 192 -2.52 4.69 -21.34
CA SER A 192 -3.42 5.01 -22.45
C SER A 192 -2.81 4.62 -23.79
N ASP A 193 -3.65 4.66 -24.82
CA ASP A 193 -3.14 4.76 -26.18
C ASP A 193 -2.37 6.08 -26.38
N VAL A 194 -1.77 6.26 -27.56
CA VAL A 194 -1.17 7.53 -27.96
C VAL A 194 -2.20 8.65 -27.87
N ALA A 195 -1.77 9.85 -27.47
CA ALA A 195 -2.66 10.96 -27.12
C ALA A 195 -3.73 11.29 -28.19
N GLU A 196 -3.42 11.10 -29.48
CA GLU A 196 -4.33 11.41 -30.59
C GLU A 196 -5.55 10.47 -30.67
N ASP A 197 -5.39 9.22 -30.25
CA ASP A 197 -6.41 8.15 -30.33
C ASP A 197 -6.92 7.71 -28.95
N SER A 198 -6.39 8.32 -27.89
CA SER A 198 -6.72 7.96 -26.52
C SER A 198 -8.16 8.29 -26.15
N ASN A 199 -8.90 7.25 -25.77
CA ASN A 199 -10.23 7.34 -25.15
C ASN A 199 -10.16 7.45 -23.61
N GLY A 200 -8.96 7.72 -23.05
CA GLY A 200 -8.72 7.78 -21.60
C GLY A 200 -8.87 6.43 -20.89
N GLN A 201 -8.76 5.32 -21.62
CA GLN A 201 -8.79 3.96 -21.06
C GLN A 201 -7.38 3.35 -21.08
N ALA A 202 -7.09 2.51 -20.09
CA ALA A 202 -5.84 1.76 -20.06
C ALA A 202 -5.89 0.63 -21.10
N ILE A 203 -4.96 0.64 -22.06
CA ILE A 203 -4.84 -0.41 -23.09
C ILE A 203 -3.95 -1.56 -22.63
N THR A 204 -2.93 -1.26 -21.83
CA THR A 204 -1.99 -2.25 -21.28
C THR A 204 -1.53 -1.84 -19.89
N TYR A 205 -1.11 -2.84 -19.10
CA TYR A 205 -0.51 -2.64 -17.78
C TYR A 205 0.97 -2.97 -17.86
N VAL A 206 1.80 -2.03 -17.40
CA VAL A 206 3.25 -2.14 -17.43
C VAL A 206 3.86 -1.82 -16.07
N THR A 207 5.10 -2.24 -15.88
CA THR A 207 5.96 -1.90 -14.75
C THR A 207 6.63 -0.54 -14.96
N ALA A 208 7.19 0.05 -13.89
CA ALA A 208 7.71 1.43 -13.94
C ALA A 208 8.88 1.63 -14.92
N ASP A 209 9.68 0.59 -15.17
CA ASP A 209 10.82 0.62 -16.10
C ASP A 209 10.43 0.93 -17.55
N LYS A 210 9.18 0.63 -17.95
CA LYS A 210 8.67 0.89 -19.30
C LYS A 210 8.05 2.28 -19.46
N LEU A 211 7.78 2.98 -18.37
CA LEU A 211 7.02 4.23 -18.39
C LEU A 211 7.75 5.36 -19.12
N SER A 212 9.08 5.42 -19.04
CA SER A 212 9.88 6.47 -19.72
C SER A 212 9.74 6.37 -21.25
N ALA A 213 9.82 5.16 -21.80
CA ALA A 213 9.67 4.90 -23.23
C ALA A 213 8.25 5.16 -23.75
N LEU A 214 7.23 4.88 -22.94
CA LEU A 214 5.83 5.14 -23.29
C LEU A 214 5.50 6.64 -23.20
N ARG A 215 6.04 7.35 -22.20
CA ARG A 215 5.90 8.81 -22.10
C ARG A 215 6.52 9.52 -23.30
N ALA A 216 7.66 9.03 -23.79
CA ALA A 216 8.28 9.54 -25.03
C ALA A 216 7.41 9.34 -26.29
N GLN A 217 6.45 8.41 -26.25
CA GLN A 217 5.46 8.16 -27.30
C GLN A 217 4.13 8.91 -27.06
N ASN A 218 4.11 9.89 -26.15
CA ASN A 218 2.90 10.62 -25.74
C ASN A 218 1.78 9.71 -25.18
N GLN A 219 2.15 8.63 -24.52
CA GLN A 219 1.22 7.79 -23.76
C GLN A 219 1.30 8.14 -22.28
N GLN A 220 0.15 8.20 -21.61
CA GLN A 220 0.06 8.65 -20.22
C GLN A 220 -0.52 7.56 -19.31
N VAL A 221 -0.20 7.64 -18.02
CA VAL A 221 -0.75 6.73 -17.01
C VAL A 221 -2.18 7.16 -16.67
N VAL A 222 -3.14 6.26 -16.90
CA VAL A 222 -4.58 6.50 -16.70
C VAL A 222 -5.22 5.54 -15.69
N ALA A 223 -4.50 4.50 -15.29
CA ALA A 223 -4.91 3.59 -14.24
C ALA A 223 -3.70 3.14 -13.40
N LEU A 224 -3.96 2.78 -12.15
CA LEU A 224 -2.96 2.24 -11.23
C LEU A 224 -3.50 0.96 -10.60
N ARG A 225 -2.71 -0.10 -10.68
CA ARG A 225 -2.89 -1.35 -9.96
C ARG A 225 -1.82 -1.44 -8.90
N TRP A 226 -2.25 -1.66 -7.67
CA TRP A 226 -1.31 -1.91 -6.58
C TRP A 226 -1.69 -3.22 -5.90
N GLY A 227 -0.67 -3.91 -5.41
CA GLY A 227 -0.77 -5.10 -4.60
C GLY A 227 0.09 -4.94 -3.36
N ILE A 228 -0.47 -5.24 -2.19
CA ILE A 228 0.26 -5.24 -0.93
C ILE A 228 0.00 -6.57 -0.22
N LEU A 229 1.08 -7.18 0.26
CA LEU A 229 1.05 -8.42 1.02
C LEU A 229 1.29 -8.09 2.48
N LEU A 230 0.29 -8.33 3.31
CA LEU A 230 0.34 -8.08 4.75
C LEU A 230 0.55 -9.38 5.52
N LYS A 231 1.21 -9.27 6.67
CA LYS A 231 1.38 -10.36 7.64
C LYS A 231 0.80 -10.00 9.01
N SER A 232 0.37 -11.00 9.78
CA SER A 232 -0.06 -10.80 11.17
C SER A 232 1.10 -10.35 12.06
N TYR A 233 0.80 -9.66 13.17
CA TYR A 233 1.84 -9.19 14.09
C TYR A 233 2.37 -10.32 15.00
N GLN A 234 1.52 -11.29 15.32
CA GLN A 234 1.88 -12.43 16.16
C GLN A 234 2.41 -13.59 15.31
N ASN A 235 3.51 -14.18 15.78
CA ASN A 235 4.14 -15.39 15.24
C ASN A 235 3.53 -16.69 15.81
N GLN A 236 2.24 -16.66 16.13
CA GLN A 236 1.54 -17.72 16.85
C GLN A 236 0.56 -18.50 15.98
N VAL A 237 0.49 -18.17 14.69
CA VAL A 237 -0.23 -18.99 13.71
C VAL A 237 0.72 -20.08 13.26
N GLN A 238 0.36 -21.34 13.45
CA GLN A 238 1.17 -22.47 12.98
C GLN A 238 0.47 -23.08 11.77
N GLN A 239 0.86 -22.65 10.57
CA GLN A 239 0.38 -23.27 9.35
C GLN A 239 1.11 -24.60 9.12
N THR A 240 0.39 -25.61 8.63
CA THR A 240 0.95 -26.94 8.33
C THR A 240 1.93 -26.93 7.15
N SER A 241 1.90 -25.89 6.31
CA SER A 241 2.81 -25.69 5.19
C SER A 241 3.08 -24.20 4.96
N ALA A 242 4.28 -23.89 4.46
CA ALA A 242 4.69 -22.54 4.12
C ALA A 242 3.85 -22.00 2.95
N PRO A 243 3.05 -20.92 3.13
CA PRO A 243 2.19 -20.41 2.09
C PRO A 243 3.02 -19.70 1.00
N THR A 244 2.53 -19.77 -0.23
CA THR A 244 3.19 -19.18 -1.40
C THR A 244 2.21 -18.24 -2.10
N PHE A 245 2.64 -17.00 -2.35
CA PHE A 245 1.81 -15.97 -2.96
C PHE A 245 2.53 -15.31 -4.14
N ALA A 246 1.81 -15.10 -5.24
CA ALA A 246 2.24 -14.24 -6.34
C ALA A 246 1.53 -12.88 -6.25
N LEU A 247 2.28 -11.79 -6.46
CA LEU A 247 1.74 -10.44 -6.44
C LEU A 247 1.90 -9.82 -7.84
N LEU A 248 0.77 -9.55 -8.50
CA LEU A 248 0.74 -8.95 -9.83
C LEU A 248 1.59 -9.72 -10.86
N ASN A 249 2.66 -9.11 -11.39
CA ASN A 249 3.59 -9.68 -12.38
C ASN A 249 4.77 -10.43 -11.75
N GLU A 250 4.89 -10.45 -10.42
CA GLU A 250 6.03 -11.07 -9.76
C GLU A 250 5.86 -12.58 -9.58
N ASN A 251 6.99 -13.28 -9.58
CA ASN A 251 7.04 -14.69 -9.25
C ASN A 251 6.53 -14.93 -7.83
N ALA A 252 6.01 -16.14 -7.61
CA ALA A 252 5.48 -16.49 -6.31
C ALA A 252 6.61 -16.57 -5.26
N VAL A 253 6.37 -15.95 -4.10
CA VAL A 253 7.30 -15.96 -2.95
C VAL A 253 6.74 -16.88 -1.87
N THR A 254 7.58 -17.81 -1.40
CA THR A 254 7.27 -18.67 -0.26
C THR A 254 7.59 -17.93 1.04
N LEU A 255 6.61 -17.87 1.94
CA LEU A 255 6.68 -17.14 3.21
C LEU A 255 6.78 -18.11 4.39
N ASP A 256 7.00 -17.56 5.60
CA ASP A 256 7.04 -18.39 6.79
C ASP A 256 5.67 -18.97 7.16
N SER A 257 5.66 -20.03 7.98
CA SER A 257 4.44 -20.67 8.47
C SER A 257 3.95 -20.12 9.80
N ALA A 258 4.65 -19.13 10.38
CA ALA A 258 4.41 -18.60 11.72
C ALA A 258 3.40 -17.43 11.74
N HIS A 259 3.13 -16.84 10.58
CA HIS A 259 2.20 -15.73 10.42
C HIS A 259 1.02 -16.09 9.51
N TYR A 260 -0.08 -15.37 9.69
CA TYR A 260 -1.14 -15.31 8.72
C TYR A 260 -0.81 -14.23 7.68
N TYR A 261 -1.01 -14.54 6.41
CA TYR A 261 -0.71 -13.65 5.29
C TYR A 261 -1.94 -13.44 4.43
N GLN A 262 -2.11 -12.22 3.94
CA GLN A 262 -3.17 -11.90 3.00
C GLN A 262 -2.73 -10.85 1.99
N VAL A 263 -3.09 -11.11 0.74
CA VAL A 263 -2.87 -10.21 -0.39
C VAL A 263 -4.06 -9.28 -0.51
N PHE A 264 -3.79 -7.98 -0.59
CA PHE A 264 -4.77 -6.96 -0.93
C PHE A 264 -4.36 -6.31 -2.25
N THR A 265 -5.25 -6.35 -3.23
CA THR A 265 -5.03 -5.75 -4.54
C THR A 265 -6.17 -4.83 -4.91
N LYS A 266 -5.87 -3.71 -5.55
CA LYS A 266 -6.89 -2.83 -6.11
C LYS A 266 -6.45 -2.24 -7.44
N THR A 267 -7.41 -2.13 -8.35
CA THR A 267 -7.27 -1.37 -9.60
C THR A 267 -8.04 -0.06 -9.45
N LEU A 268 -7.38 1.05 -9.74
CA LEU A 268 -7.93 2.40 -9.69
C LEU A 268 -7.78 3.03 -11.06
N SER A 269 -8.81 3.73 -11.53
CA SER A 269 -8.69 4.63 -12.69
C SER A 269 -8.35 6.03 -12.18
N LEU A 270 -7.29 6.62 -12.73
CA LEU A 270 -6.87 7.99 -12.42
C LEU A 270 -7.78 8.94 -13.19
N ARG A 271 -8.84 9.43 -12.55
CA ARG A 271 -9.90 10.20 -13.21
C ARG A 271 -9.39 11.51 -13.80
N ASN A 272 -8.51 12.19 -13.08
CA ASN A 272 -7.87 13.43 -13.55
C ASN A 272 -7.14 13.19 -14.86
N MET A 273 -6.36 12.10 -14.92
CA MET A 273 -5.61 11.75 -16.12
C MET A 273 -6.49 11.26 -17.26
N LYS A 274 -7.49 10.44 -16.96
CA LYS A 274 -8.46 9.97 -17.96
C LYS A 274 -9.15 11.12 -18.69
N ASN A 275 -9.52 12.18 -17.98
CA ASN A 275 -10.13 13.35 -18.59
C ASN A 275 -9.11 14.19 -19.37
N PHE A 276 -7.87 14.28 -18.86
CA PHE A 276 -6.79 15.02 -19.51
C PHE A 276 -6.39 14.42 -20.86
N VAL A 277 -6.23 13.10 -20.96
CA VAL A 277 -5.81 12.43 -22.21
C VAL A 277 -6.95 12.01 -23.13
N ARG A 278 -8.19 12.44 -22.87
CA ARG A 278 -9.30 12.11 -23.75
C ARG A 278 -9.26 13.02 -24.98
N SER A 279 -8.99 12.45 -26.14
CA SER A 279 -9.11 13.14 -27.42
C SER A 279 -10.59 13.40 -27.75
N ILE A 280 -10.91 14.56 -28.33
CA ILE A 280 -12.27 14.97 -28.75
C ILE A 280 -12.57 14.46 -30.18
N ARG A 281 -12.11 13.25 -30.52
CA ARG A 281 -12.53 12.63 -31.79
C ARG A 281 -13.94 12.08 -31.69
#